data_AF-A0A6G7Z1Z2-F1
#
_entry.id   AF-A0A6G7Z1Z2-F1
#
_cell.length_a   1.000
_cell.length_b   1.000
_cell.length_c   1.000
_cell.angle_alpha   90.00
_cell.angle_beta   90.00
_cell.angle_gamma   90.00
#
_symmetry.space_group_name_H-M   'P 1'
#
loop_
_entity.id
_entity.type
_entity.pdbx_description
1 polymer ?
#
loop_
_entity_poly.entity_id
_entity_poly.type
_entity_poly.pdbx_seq_one_letter_code
_entity_poly.pdbx_strand_id
1 'polypeptide(L)'
;MNDTTATPAPLTADDLIDIEQLAAELAKRQDAIAADVDRIAEIKAILATRLPIGSLAVGDYKVIVKAGARRLSTSRLTAAFPVESYPALYKAALDTAAVKEQFAPAALAEYQDQGKPTVEVR
;
A
#
# COMPACT_ATOMS: atom_id res chain seq x y z
N MET A 1 39.11 14.61 17.32
CA MET A 1 38.40 13.61 16.51
C MET A 1 39.10 12.29 16.70
N ASN A 2 38.68 11.49 17.69
CA ASN A 2 39.19 10.14 17.87
C ASN A 2 37.99 9.20 17.79
N ASP A 3 37.76 8.68 16.59
CA ASP A 3 36.97 7.47 16.41
C ASP A 3 37.81 6.30 16.94
N THR A 4 37.54 5.91 18.19
CA THR A 4 37.99 4.61 18.71
C THR A 4 37.13 3.55 18.04
N THR A 5 37.64 2.96 16.97
CA THR A 5 37.17 1.65 16.51
C THR A 5 37.64 0.61 17.51
N ALA A 6 36.80 0.32 18.51
CA ALA A 6 37.03 -0.82 19.39
C ALA A 6 36.86 -2.09 18.57
N THR A 7 37.96 -2.78 18.27
CA THR A 7 37.92 -4.16 17.78
C THR A 7 37.24 -5.00 18.87
N PRO A 8 36.08 -5.64 18.60
CA PRO A 8 35.45 -6.51 19.59
C PRO A 8 36.42 -7.64 19.96
N ALA A 9 36.43 -8.01 21.24
CA ALA A 9 37.19 -9.16 21.73
C ALA A 9 36.83 -10.42 20.92
N PRO A 10 37.78 -11.35 20.70
CA PRO A 10 37.49 -12.59 19.97
C PRO A 10 36.39 -13.38 20.70
N LEU A 11 35.41 -13.85 19.94
CA LEU A 11 34.30 -14.68 20.44
C LEU A 11 34.84 -16.01 20.96
N THR A 12 34.35 -16.44 22.11
CA THR A 12 34.62 -17.76 22.68
C THR A 12 33.71 -18.82 22.07
N ALA A 13 33.98 -20.10 22.33
CA ALA A 13 33.14 -21.20 21.85
C ALA A 13 31.71 -21.13 22.43
N ASP A 14 31.57 -20.72 23.70
CA ASP A 14 30.28 -20.57 24.35
C ASP A 14 29.48 -19.40 23.73
N ASP A 15 30.16 -18.28 23.42
CA ASP A 15 29.52 -17.15 22.71
C ASP A 15 28.96 -17.58 21.35
N LEU A 16 29.67 -18.46 20.63
CA LEU A 16 29.21 -18.95 19.34
C LEU A 16 27.96 -19.83 19.45
N ILE A 17 27.87 -20.67 20.48
CA ILE A 17 26.68 -21.50 20.75
C ILE A 17 25.48 -20.62 21.09
N ASP A 18 25.67 -19.62 21.95
CA ASP A 18 24.60 -18.70 22.33
C ASP A 18 24.13 -17.87 21.13
N ILE A 19 25.06 -17.37 20.30
CA ILE A 19 24.73 -16.65 19.07
C ILE A 19 23.97 -17.55 18.09
N GLU A 20 24.36 -18.81 17.93
CA GLU A 20 23.67 -19.76 17.07
C GLU A 20 22.21 -19.98 17.52
N GLN A 21 21.99 -20.17 18.82
CA GLN A 21 20.65 -20.32 19.40
C GLN A 21 19.80 -19.06 19.17
N LEU A 22 20.37 -17.87 19.41
CA LEU A 22 19.69 -16.60 19.19
C LEU A 22 19.35 -16.38 17.70
N ALA A 23 20.27 -16.74 16.79
CA ALA A 23 20.04 -16.64 15.36
C ALA A 23 18.91 -17.58 14.90
N ALA A 24 18.89 -18.82 15.41
CA ALA A 24 17.83 -19.78 15.12
C ALA A 24 16.46 -19.30 15.65
N GLU A 25 16.42 -18.75 16.85
CA GLU A 25 15.19 -18.17 17.41
C GLU A 25 14.71 -16.96 16.60
N LEU A 26 15.61 -16.07 16.22
CA LEU A 26 15.28 -14.90 15.40
C LEU A 26 14.69 -15.32 14.05
N ALA A 27 15.33 -16.26 13.35
CA ALA A 27 14.84 -16.78 12.07
C ALA A 27 13.41 -17.33 12.20
N LYS A 28 13.17 -18.17 13.21
CA LYS A 28 11.84 -18.72 13.49
C LYS A 28 10.79 -17.64 13.75
N ARG A 29 11.15 -16.59 14.50
CA ARG A 29 10.24 -15.46 14.78
C ARG A 29 9.96 -14.63 13.52
N GLN A 30 10.95 -14.42 12.67
CA GLN A 30 10.78 -13.73 11.39
C GLN A 30 9.86 -14.50 10.44
N ASP A 31 10.01 -15.83 10.38
CA ASP A 31 9.13 -16.69 9.59
C ASP A 31 7.67 -16.62 10.09
N ALA A 32 7.48 -16.63 11.42
CA ALA A 32 6.15 -16.47 12.01
C ALA A 32 5.53 -15.10 11.68
N ILE A 33 6.31 -14.01 11.77
CA ILE A 33 5.85 -12.68 11.38
C ILE A 33 5.45 -12.64 9.91
N ALA A 34 6.24 -13.24 9.02
CA ALA A 34 5.92 -13.29 7.59
C ALA A 34 4.59 -14.03 7.35
N ALA A 35 4.41 -15.18 7.99
CA ALA A 35 3.16 -15.96 7.90
C ALA A 35 1.95 -15.18 8.43
N ASP A 36 2.10 -14.44 9.54
CA ASP A 36 1.03 -13.61 10.10
C ASP A 36 0.70 -12.41 9.20
N VAL A 37 1.71 -11.78 8.59
CA VAL A 37 1.51 -10.70 7.60
C VAL A 37 0.69 -11.21 6.41
N ASP A 38 1.05 -12.37 5.87
CA ASP A 38 0.33 -13.00 4.75
C ASP A 38 -1.10 -13.34 5.15
N ARG A 39 -1.30 -13.93 6.34
CA ARG A 39 -2.62 -14.28 6.84
C ARG A 39 -3.50 -13.05 7.07
N ILE A 40 -2.94 -11.97 7.60
CA ILE A 40 -3.65 -10.69 7.77
C ILE A 40 -4.08 -10.14 6.40
N ALA A 41 -3.20 -10.20 5.40
CA ALA A 41 -3.51 -9.74 4.05
C ALA A 41 -4.66 -10.56 3.42
N GLU A 42 -4.63 -11.88 3.57
CA GLU A 42 -5.68 -12.78 3.11
C GLU A 42 -7.03 -12.47 3.78
N ILE A 43 -7.05 -12.34 5.12
CA ILE A 43 -8.27 -12.00 5.86
C ILE A 43 -8.84 -10.66 5.39
N LYS A 44 -7.99 -9.63 5.22
CA LYS A 44 -8.44 -8.32 4.72
C LYS A 44 -9.04 -8.43 3.31
N ALA A 45 -8.45 -9.23 2.43
CA ALA A 45 -8.99 -9.46 1.10
C ALA A 45 -10.37 -10.14 1.15
N ILE A 46 -10.52 -11.18 1.99
CA ILE A 46 -11.80 -11.87 2.20
C ILE A 46 -12.87 -10.90 2.72
N LEU A 47 -12.54 -10.10 3.74
CA LEU A 47 -13.48 -9.11 4.29
C LEU A 47 -13.88 -8.06 3.26
N ALA A 48 -12.93 -7.59 2.44
CA ALA A 48 -13.20 -6.61 1.39
C ALA A 48 -14.14 -7.15 0.30
N THR A 49 -14.11 -8.46 0.02
CA THR A 49 -15.01 -9.09 -0.96
C THR A 49 -16.39 -9.38 -0.38
N ARG A 50 -16.48 -9.72 0.91
CA ARG A 50 -17.73 -10.17 1.53
C ARG A 50 -18.60 -9.04 2.08
N LEU A 51 -17.99 -7.91 2.44
CA LEU A 51 -18.69 -6.81 3.09
C LEU A 51 -18.87 -5.62 2.15
N PRO A 52 -20.00 -4.90 2.25
CA PRO A 52 -20.17 -3.65 1.52
C PRO A 52 -19.23 -2.56 2.03
N ILE A 53 -18.97 -1.56 1.19
CA ILE A 53 -18.25 -0.34 1.60
C ILE A 53 -19.04 0.33 2.74
N GLY A 54 -18.32 0.71 3.80
CA GLY A 54 -18.91 1.33 4.98
C GLY A 54 -18.39 0.73 6.27
N SER A 55 -19.15 0.89 7.35
CA SER A 55 -18.81 0.35 8.67
C SER A 55 -19.85 -0.67 9.10
N LEU A 56 -19.39 -1.80 9.61
CA LEU A 56 -20.22 -2.88 10.13
C LEU A 56 -19.72 -3.30 11.53
N ALA A 57 -20.63 -3.41 12.49
CA ALA A 57 -20.34 -4.01 13.78
C ALA A 57 -20.55 -5.53 13.71
N VAL A 58 -19.57 -6.31 14.15
CA VAL A 58 -19.59 -7.78 14.17
C VAL A 58 -19.07 -8.26 15.52
N GLY A 59 -19.99 -8.62 16.42
CA GLY A 59 -19.65 -8.93 17.80
C GLY A 59 -18.98 -7.74 18.47
N ASP A 60 -17.78 -7.98 19.02
CA ASP A 60 -16.98 -6.95 19.70
C ASP A 60 -16.15 -6.07 18.75
N TYR A 61 -16.19 -6.36 17.44
CA TYR A 61 -15.36 -5.67 16.44
C TYR A 61 -16.17 -4.72 15.57
N LYS A 62 -15.52 -3.62 15.16
CA LYS A 62 -15.98 -2.71 14.11
C LYS A 62 -15.12 -2.88 12.87
N VAL A 63 -15.71 -3.43 11.81
CA VAL A 63 -15.06 -3.61 10.50
C VAL A 63 -15.41 -2.43 9.60
N ILE A 64 -14.40 -1.73 9.09
CA ILE A 64 -14.53 -0.58 8.21
C ILE A 64 -13.94 -0.94 6.85
N VAL A 65 -14.79 -1.05 5.82
CA VAL A 65 -14.37 -1.23 4.43
C VAL A 65 -14.37 0.13 3.74
N LYS A 66 -13.17 0.62 3.41
CA LYS A 66 -12.96 1.87 2.70
C LYS A 66 -13.01 1.63 1.19
N ALA A 67 -13.73 2.49 0.50
CA ALA A 67 -13.68 2.57 -0.95
C ALA A 67 -12.23 2.83 -1.40
N GLY A 68 -11.76 2.13 -2.43
CA GLY A 68 -10.45 2.41 -2.98
C GLY A 68 -10.39 3.81 -3.59
N ALA A 69 -9.21 4.42 -3.55
CA ALA A 69 -8.99 5.78 -4.04
C ALA A 69 -9.37 5.89 -5.52
N ARG A 70 -10.06 6.98 -5.89
CA ARG A 70 -10.37 7.30 -7.28
C ARG A 70 -9.20 8.05 -7.91
N ARG A 71 -8.71 7.57 -9.05
CA ARG A 71 -7.58 8.17 -9.79
C ARG A 71 -7.99 8.43 -11.22
N LEU A 72 -7.54 9.55 -11.80
CA LEU A 72 -7.78 9.81 -13.21
C LEU A 72 -6.99 8.83 -14.07
N SER A 73 -7.68 8.23 -15.03
CA SER A 73 -7.14 7.30 -16.00
C SER A 73 -6.54 8.09 -17.16
N THR A 74 -5.22 8.29 -17.13
CA THR A 74 -4.52 9.11 -18.13
C THR A 74 -4.63 8.50 -19.53
N SER A 75 -4.69 7.18 -19.66
CA SER A 75 -4.89 6.48 -20.93
C SER A 75 -6.27 6.76 -21.53
N ARG A 76 -7.34 6.72 -20.72
CA ARG A 76 -8.70 7.02 -21.19
C ARG A 76 -8.85 8.49 -21.54
N LEU A 77 -8.27 9.39 -20.74
CA LEU A 77 -8.26 10.82 -21.03
C LEU A 77 -7.47 11.17 -22.28
N THR A 78 -6.32 10.52 -22.51
CA THR A 78 -5.53 10.76 -23.73
C THR A 78 -6.20 10.23 -24.99
N ALA A 79 -6.91 9.11 -24.90
CA ALA A 79 -7.71 8.59 -26.00
C ALA A 79 -8.92 9.48 -26.33
N ALA A 80 -9.61 10.00 -25.31
CA ALA A 80 -10.80 10.85 -25.49
C ALA A 80 -10.46 12.30 -25.88
N PHE A 81 -9.37 12.84 -25.34
CA PHE A 81 -8.92 14.22 -25.54
C PHE A 81 -7.48 14.24 -26.06
N PRO A 82 -7.27 13.87 -27.34
CA PRO A 82 -5.93 13.77 -27.91
C PRO A 82 -5.23 15.13 -27.99
N VAL A 83 -3.90 15.10 -27.95
CA VAL A 83 -3.06 16.32 -27.87
C VAL A 83 -3.23 17.24 -29.08
N GLU A 84 -3.52 16.69 -30.26
CA GLU A 84 -3.71 17.49 -31.48
C GLU A 84 -4.96 18.38 -31.39
N SER A 85 -6.01 17.92 -30.70
CA SER A 85 -7.27 18.65 -30.54
C SER A 85 -7.34 19.43 -29.23
N TYR A 86 -6.63 18.99 -28.19
CA TYR A 86 -6.69 19.58 -26.85
C TYR A 86 -5.30 19.90 -26.28
N PRO A 87 -4.44 20.67 -26.98
CA PRO A 87 -3.06 20.89 -26.54
C PRO A 87 -2.96 21.57 -25.17
N ALA A 88 -3.96 22.36 -24.77
CA ALA A 88 -4.03 23.03 -23.48
C ALA A 88 -4.10 22.07 -22.27
N LEU A 89 -4.43 20.80 -22.47
CA LEU A 89 -4.45 19.77 -21.42
C LEU A 89 -3.09 19.09 -21.22
N TYR A 90 -2.09 19.46 -22.01
CA TYR A 90 -0.81 18.77 -22.07
C TYR A 90 0.37 19.70 -21.80
N LYS A 91 1.38 19.15 -21.13
CA LYS A 91 2.75 19.69 -21.11
C LYS A 91 3.63 18.73 -21.92
N ALA A 92 4.57 18.04 -21.26
CA ALA A 92 5.26 16.89 -21.87
C ALA A 92 4.38 15.62 -21.87
N ALA A 93 3.42 15.54 -20.95
CA ALA A 93 2.39 14.50 -20.84
C ALA A 93 1.08 15.15 -20.39
N LEU A 94 0.00 14.36 -20.31
CA LEU A 94 -1.30 14.84 -19.83
C LEU A 94 -1.16 15.50 -18.45
N ASP A 95 -1.53 16.78 -18.37
CA ASP A 95 -1.51 17.53 -17.13
C ASP A 95 -2.84 17.33 -16.39
N THR A 96 -2.84 16.42 -15.42
CA THR A 96 -4.04 16.12 -14.62
C THR A 96 -4.55 17.30 -13.80
N ALA A 97 -3.74 18.34 -13.56
CA ALA A 97 -4.20 19.57 -12.92
C ALA A 97 -5.02 20.41 -13.90
N ALA A 98 -4.51 20.62 -15.12
CA ALA A 98 -5.22 21.31 -16.19
C ALA A 98 -6.56 20.61 -16.53
N VAL A 99 -6.57 19.27 -16.53
CA VAL A 99 -7.81 18.49 -16.70
C VAL A 99 -8.82 18.76 -15.57
N LYS A 100 -8.38 18.87 -14.32
CA LYS A 100 -9.29 19.15 -13.20
C LYS A 100 -9.83 20.58 -13.20
N GLU A 101 -9.07 21.51 -13.76
CA GLU A 101 -9.48 22.92 -13.88
C GLU A 101 -10.47 23.12 -15.04
N GLN A 102 -10.28 22.40 -16.16
CA GLN A 102 -11.11 22.58 -17.36
C GLN A 102 -12.39 21.74 -17.36
N PHE A 103 -12.44 20.65 -16.59
CA PHE A 103 -13.59 19.75 -16.57
C PHE A 103 -14.30 19.77 -15.22
N ALA A 104 -15.64 19.75 -15.28
CA ALA A 104 -16.45 19.58 -14.07
C ALA A 104 -16.17 18.22 -13.42
N PRO A 105 -16.16 18.12 -12.07
CA PRO A 105 -15.90 16.86 -11.38
C PRO A 105 -16.82 15.70 -11.80
N ALA A 106 -18.08 16.00 -12.14
CA ALA A 106 -19.04 15.00 -12.62
C ALA A 106 -18.63 14.41 -13.98
N ALA A 107 -18.10 15.24 -14.89
CA ALA A 107 -17.59 14.77 -16.18
C ALA A 107 -16.33 13.91 -16.01
N LEU A 108 -15.50 14.21 -15.00
CA LEU A 108 -14.31 13.42 -14.73
C LEU A 108 -14.59 12.04 -14.11
N ALA A 109 -15.80 11.80 -13.61
CA ALA A 109 -16.15 10.52 -12.98
C ALA A 109 -16.03 9.34 -13.97
N GLU A 110 -16.33 9.55 -15.25
CA GLU A 110 -16.23 8.51 -16.27
C GLU A 110 -14.77 8.11 -16.57
N TYR A 111 -13.83 9.02 -16.35
CA TYR A 111 -12.39 8.79 -16.54
C TYR A 111 -11.67 8.41 -15.25
N GLN A 112 -12.38 8.11 -14.17
CA GLN A 112 -11.76 7.67 -12.92
C GLN A 112 -11.70 6.15 -12.82
N ASP A 113 -10.52 5.64 -12.46
CA ASP A 113 -10.33 4.27 -12.01
C ASP A 113 -10.53 4.21 -10.51
N GLN A 114 -11.33 3.26 -10.04
CA GLN A 114 -11.48 2.99 -8.63
C GLN A 114 -10.43 1.98 -8.17
N GLY A 115 -9.60 2.37 -7.21
CA GLY A 115 -8.63 1.48 -6.58
C GLY A 115 -9.31 0.32 -5.82
N LYS A 116 -8.51 -0.65 -5.39
CA LYS A 116 -8.98 -1.75 -4.55
C LYS A 116 -9.47 -1.23 -3.19
N PRO A 117 -10.59 -1.74 -2.66
CA PRO A 117 -11.04 -1.42 -1.31
C PRO A 117 -10.03 -1.89 -0.26
N THR A 118 -10.01 -1.22 0.89
CA THR A 118 -9.15 -1.57 2.03
C THR A 118 -9.97 -1.80 3.29
N VAL A 119 -9.45 -2.61 4.21
CA VAL A 119 -10.18 -3.01 5.43
C VAL A 119 -9.38 -2.61 6.67
N GLU A 120 -10.09 -1.99 7.61
CA GLU A 120 -9.64 -1.70 8.97
C GLU A 120 -10.58 -2.39 9.96
N VAL A 121 -10.02 -2.92 11.05
CA VAL A 121 -10.78 -3.52 12.15
C VAL A 121 -10.39 -2.80 13.43
N ARG A 122 -11.37 -2.43 14.25
CA ARG A 122 -11.20 -1.77 15.54
C ARG A 122 -12.02 -2.46 16.62
#